data_AF-A0A382SXD9-F1
#
_entry.id   AF-A0A382SXD9-F1
#
_cell.length_a   1.000
_cell.length_b   1.000
_cell.length_c   1.000
_cell.angle_alpha   90.00
_cell.angle_beta   90.00
_cell.angle_gamma   90.00
#
_symmetry.space_group_name_H-M   'P 1'
#
loop_
_entity.id
_entity.type
_entity.pdbx_description
1 polymer ?
#
loop_
_entity_poly.entity_id
_entity_poly.type
_entity_poly.pdbx_seq_one_letter_code
_entity_poly.pdbx_strand_id
1 'polypeptide(L)'
;MVNEYSDDNRILIVENFDEVEQPYTCEAWGAFAEENLPMIFTDGTPAWDFFLWDMFSLNCSAGTIVIDHNMRIRYVLDYFPSDYLNSIIIPELLVELEDSRHDINGDGQINILDIISLANIILYDNLNELGDINQDGEANILDIMAIVNLILGT
;
A
#
# COMPACT_ATOMS: atom_id res chain seq x y z
N MET A 1 20.38 14.20 1.99
CA MET A 1 19.48 13.98 3.14
C MET A 1 18.39 13.10 2.56
N VAL A 2 18.61 11.79 2.59
CA VAL A 2 17.62 10.82 2.10
C VAL A 2 16.62 10.73 3.23
N ASN A 3 15.40 11.23 3.01
CA ASN A 3 14.30 10.89 3.90
C ASN A 3 14.07 9.40 3.66
N GLU A 4 14.47 8.58 4.61
CA GLU A 4 14.19 7.16 4.60
C GLU A 4 12.66 7.01 4.71
N TYR A 5 11.99 6.70 3.59
CA TYR A 5 10.56 6.38 3.58
C TYR A 5 10.25 5.08 4.36
N SER A 6 11.25 4.47 5.00
CA SER A 6 11.09 3.32 5.89
C SER A 6 10.22 3.59 7.11
N ASP A 7 10.04 4.87 7.46
CA ASP A 7 9.24 5.30 8.61
C ASP A 7 7.84 5.80 8.22
N ASP A 8 7.43 5.69 6.94
CA ASP A 8 6.10 6.06 6.50
C ASP A 8 5.09 5.00 6.99
N ASN A 9 4.16 5.42 7.85
CA ASN A 9 3.14 4.54 8.43
C ASN A 9 2.14 3.99 7.41
N ARG A 10 2.21 4.43 6.14
CA ARG A 10 1.42 3.91 5.02
C ARG A 10 2.12 2.78 4.27
N ILE A 11 3.28 2.32 4.73
CA ILE A 11 3.99 1.16 4.18
C ILE A 11 4.33 0.21 5.30
N LEU A 12 4.03 -1.06 5.10
CA LEU A 12 4.45 -2.10 6.02
C LEU A 12 5.77 -2.71 5.53
N ILE A 13 6.83 -2.53 6.30
CA ILE A 13 8.10 -3.23 6.06
C ILE A 13 8.14 -4.46 6.95
N VAL A 14 8.39 -5.61 6.33
CA VAL A 14 8.55 -6.87 7.03
C VAL A 14 9.98 -7.38 6.82
N GLU A 15 10.76 -7.30 7.90
CA GLU A 15 12.18 -7.67 7.94
C GLU A 15 12.40 -9.08 8.50
N ASN A 16 13.62 -9.61 8.27
CA ASN A 16 14.13 -10.89 8.80
C ASN A 16 13.30 -12.11 8.39
N PHE A 17 12.93 -12.21 7.12
CA PHE A 17 12.07 -13.29 6.65
C PHE A 17 12.86 -14.51 6.11
N ASP A 18 13.95 -14.85 6.79
CA ASP A 18 14.92 -15.89 6.42
C ASP A 18 14.62 -17.27 7.04
N GLU A 19 13.80 -17.33 8.10
CA GLU A 19 13.48 -18.57 8.81
C GLU A 19 11.97 -18.77 9.04
N VAL A 20 11.47 -19.98 8.81
CA VAL A 20 10.09 -20.35 9.12
C VAL A 20 9.86 -20.21 10.63
N GLU A 21 8.79 -19.48 11.02
CA GLU A 21 8.45 -19.12 12.41
C GLU A 21 9.38 -18.12 13.11
N GLN A 22 10.27 -17.43 12.38
CA GLN A 22 11.07 -16.33 12.92
C GLN A 22 11.05 -15.11 11.97
N PRO A 23 11.08 -13.88 12.51
CA PRO A 23 10.81 -13.52 13.90
C PRO A 23 9.32 -13.66 14.27
N TYR A 24 8.46 -14.02 13.29
CA TYR A 24 7.01 -14.05 13.44
C TYR A 24 6.45 -15.48 13.27
N THR A 25 5.52 -15.86 14.14
CA THR A 25 4.75 -17.11 14.02
C THR A 25 3.74 -17.00 12.86
N CYS A 26 3.24 -18.11 12.32
CA CYS A 26 2.19 -18.07 11.28
C CYS A 26 0.94 -17.26 11.70
N GLU A 27 0.62 -17.24 12.99
CA GLU A 27 -0.48 -16.44 13.53
C GLU A 27 -0.14 -14.94 13.56
N ALA A 28 1.08 -14.58 13.97
CA ALA A 28 1.56 -13.20 13.89
C ALA A 28 1.63 -12.73 12.42
N TRP A 29 2.02 -13.60 11.50
CA TRP A 29 1.97 -13.37 10.05
C TRP A 29 0.57 -13.02 9.56
N GLY A 30 -0.42 -13.81 9.95
CA GLY A 30 -1.81 -13.55 9.58
C GLY A 30 -2.36 -12.24 10.14
N ALA A 31 -1.72 -11.66 11.16
CA ALA A 31 -2.13 -10.42 11.80
C ALA A 31 -1.47 -9.15 11.21
N PHE A 32 -0.42 -9.28 10.40
CA PHE A 32 0.28 -8.13 9.80
C PHE A 32 -0.44 -7.47 8.64
N ALA A 33 -1.37 -8.17 8.00
CA ALA A 33 -2.17 -7.60 6.92
C ALA A 33 -3.18 -6.60 7.50
N GLU A 34 -2.73 -5.40 7.85
CA GLU A 34 -3.62 -4.25 7.91
C GLU A 34 -4.19 -4.02 6.52
N GLU A 35 -5.52 -3.86 6.42
CA GLU A 35 -6.21 -3.82 5.14
C GLU A 35 -5.64 -2.70 4.26
N ASN A 36 -5.14 -3.08 3.08
CA ASN A 36 -4.76 -2.20 1.98
C ASN A 36 -3.48 -1.36 2.17
N LEU A 37 -2.52 -1.72 3.04
CA LEU A 37 -1.20 -1.08 2.98
C LEU A 37 -0.26 -1.82 2.00
N PRO A 38 0.52 -1.10 1.18
CA PRO A 38 1.66 -1.68 0.46
C PRO A 38 2.65 -2.34 1.43
N MET A 39 3.17 -3.50 1.04
CA MET A 39 4.04 -4.32 1.86
C MET A 39 5.40 -4.54 1.19
N ILE A 40 6.48 -4.34 1.93
CA ILE A 40 7.86 -4.59 1.48
C ILE A 40 8.44 -5.70 2.35
N PHE A 41 8.65 -6.86 1.75
CA PHE A 41 9.35 -7.97 2.37
C PHE A 41 10.83 -7.89 2.05
N THR A 42 11.63 -8.00 3.09
CA THR A 42 13.08 -7.97 3.01
C THR A 42 13.65 -8.88 4.08
N ASP A 43 14.78 -9.52 3.81
CA ASP A 43 15.56 -10.21 4.84
C ASP A 43 16.69 -9.33 5.39
N GLY A 44 16.81 -8.07 4.91
CA GLY A 44 17.86 -7.14 5.30
C GLY A 44 19.27 -7.64 4.92
N THR A 45 19.37 -8.66 4.06
CA THR A 45 20.62 -9.35 3.81
C THR A 45 21.50 -8.63 2.79
N PRO A 46 22.83 -8.84 2.84
CA PRO A 46 23.74 -8.42 1.78
C PRO A 46 23.37 -9.09 0.44
N ALA A 47 23.67 -8.44 -0.68
CA ALA A 47 23.32 -8.82 -2.06
C ALA A 47 23.75 -10.22 -2.58
N TRP A 48 24.25 -11.11 -1.71
CA TRP A 48 24.67 -12.47 -2.02
C TRP A 48 23.79 -13.52 -1.35
N ASP A 49 22.83 -13.10 -0.53
CA ASP A 49 21.87 -13.94 0.17
C ASP A 49 20.49 -13.69 -0.45
N PHE A 50 19.77 -14.76 -0.80
CA PHE A 50 18.54 -14.68 -1.61
C PHE A 50 17.42 -15.55 -1.02
N PHE A 51 17.25 -15.52 0.29
CA PHE A 51 16.37 -16.45 1.01
C PHE A 51 14.88 -16.25 0.68
N LEU A 52 14.45 -15.08 0.21
CA LEU A 52 13.04 -14.85 -0.18
C LEU A 52 12.61 -15.69 -1.40
N TRP A 53 13.55 -16.17 -2.22
CA TRP A 53 13.25 -17.02 -3.38
C TRP A 53 12.51 -18.30 -2.98
N ASP A 54 13.00 -18.98 -1.94
CA ASP A 54 12.46 -20.25 -1.45
C ASP A 54 11.05 -20.09 -0.85
N MET A 55 10.80 -18.96 -0.20
CA MET A 55 9.58 -18.73 0.56
C MET A 55 8.40 -18.31 -0.31
N PHE A 56 8.61 -17.49 -1.35
CA PHE A 56 7.57 -17.15 -2.32
C PHE A 56 7.55 -18.07 -3.55
N SER A 57 8.36 -19.14 -3.56
CA SER A 57 8.47 -20.09 -4.67
C SER A 57 8.67 -19.38 -6.02
N LEU A 58 9.52 -18.35 -6.02
CA LEU A 58 9.79 -17.54 -7.20
C LEU A 58 10.64 -18.33 -8.22
N ASN A 59 10.84 -17.80 -9.41
CA ASN A 59 11.76 -18.38 -10.40
C ASN A 59 13.06 -17.58 -10.57
N CYS A 60 13.31 -16.62 -9.69
CA CYS A 60 14.47 -15.73 -9.69
C CYS A 60 14.95 -15.44 -8.26
N SER A 61 16.24 -15.15 -8.08
CA SER A 61 16.76 -14.64 -6.81
C SER A 61 15.99 -13.39 -6.38
N ALA A 62 15.67 -13.30 -5.10
CA ALA A 62 14.95 -12.17 -4.54
C ALA A 62 15.53 -11.86 -3.16
N GLY A 63 15.98 -10.61 -2.97
CA GLY A 63 16.31 -10.03 -1.67
C GLY A 63 15.26 -9.02 -1.18
N THR A 64 14.34 -8.59 -2.07
CA THR A 64 13.18 -7.77 -1.69
C THR A 64 11.98 -8.10 -2.56
N ILE A 65 10.82 -8.21 -1.94
CA ILE A 65 9.54 -8.37 -2.63
C ILE A 65 8.61 -7.25 -2.22
N VAL A 66 8.08 -6.56 -3.21
CA VAL A 66 7.21 -5.42 -3.03
C VAL A 66 5.81 -5.78 -3.51
N ILE A 67 4.84 -5.68 -2.61
CA ILE A 67 3.43 -5.96 -2.84
C ILE A 67 2.65 -4.65 -2.68
N ASP A 68 1.74 -4.34 -3.61
CA ASP A 68 0.89 -3.16 -3.50
C ASP A 68 -0.32 -3.35 -2.56
N HIS A 69 -1.08 -2.28 -2.36
CA HIS A 69 -2.31 -2.25 -1.56
C HIS A 69 -3.41 -3.18 -2.08
N ASN A 70 -3.29 -3.68 -3.32
CA ASN A 70 -4.21 -4.67 -3.89
C ASN A 70 -3.68 -6.11 -3.78
N MET A 71 -2.67 -6.35 -2.94
CA MET A 71 -2.03 -7.65 -2.74
C MET A 71 -1.40 -8.23 -4.02
N ARG A 72 -0.91 -7.37 -4.93
CA ARG A 72 -0.20 -7.81 -6.14
C ARG A 72 1.30 -7.60 -5.98
N ILE A 73 2.09 -8.60 -6.36
CA ILE A 73 3.55 -8.45 -6.47
C ILE A 73 3.84 -7.46 -7.59
N ARG A 74 4.49 -6.35 -7.25
CA ARG A 74 4.87 -5.27 -8.18
C ARG A 74 6.32 -5.34 -8.60
N TYR A 75 7.20 -5.57 -7.64
CA TYR A 75 8.64 -5.60 -7.87
C TYR A 75 9.27 -6.75 -7.08
N VAL A 76 10.23 -7.40 -7.73
CA VAL A 76 11.15 -8.37 -7.11
C VAL A 76 12.55 -7.83 -7.37
N LEU A 77 13.27 -7.52 -6.29
CA LEU A 77 14.60 -6.91 -6.34
C LEU A 77 15.64 -7.85 -5.73
N ASP A 78 16.89 -7.71 -6.17
CA ASP A 78 17.99 -8.55 -5.70
C ASP A 78 18.55 -8.12 -4.32
N TYR A 79 18.28 -6.90 -3.85
CA TYR A 79 18.83 -6.39 -2.57
C TYR A 79 18.00 -5.28 -1.94
N PHE A 80 18.08 -5.16 -0.60
CA PHE A 80 17.46 -4.12 0.21
C PHE A 80 18.47 -3.36 1.09
N PRO A 81 18.29 -2.04 1.31
CA PRO A 81 17.50 -1.11 0.49
C PRO A 81 18.24 -0.81 -0.83
N SER A 82 17.49 -0.47 -1.88
CA SER A 82 18.07 0.08 -3.11
C SER A 82 17.66 1.54 -3.32
N ASP A 83 18.52 2.34 -3.93
CA ASP A 83 18.18 3.72 -4.31
C ASP A 83 16.92 3.74 -5.19
N TYR A 84 16.74 2.72 -6.04
CA TYR A 84 15.58 2.56 -6.90
C TYR A 84 14.28 2.32 -6.11
N LEU A 85 14.34 1.48 -5.07
CA LEU A 85 13.21 1.26 -4.16
C LEU A 85 12.77 2.57 -3.49
N ASN A 86 13.72 3.31 -2.93
CA ASN A 86 13.43 4.53 -2.17
C ASN A 86 13.02 5.71 -3.05
N SER A 87 13.59 5.84 -4.26
CA SER A 87 13.36 7.01 -5.11
C SER A 87 12.25 6.85 -6.14
N ILE A 88 11.85 5.62 -6.47
CA ILE A 88 10.87 5.34 -7.53
C ILE A 88 9.72 4.50 -7.00
N ILE A 89 10.00 3.30 -6.50
CA ILE A 89 8.95 2.31 -6.19
C ILE A 89 8.09 2.75 -5.00
N ILE A 90 8.70 3.17 -3.89
CA ILE A 90 7.95 3.62 -2.71
C ILE A 90 7.06 4.84 -3.04
N PRO A 91 7.57 5.91 -3.68
CA PRO A 91 6.72 7.02 -4.10
C PRO A 91 5.57 6.60 -5.01
N GLU A 92 5.79 5.68 -5.95
CA GLU A 92 4.74 5.14 -6.84
C GLU A 92 3.63 4.46 -6.03
N LEU A 93 3.98 3.56 -5.12
CA LEU A 93 3.00 2.84 -4.29
C LEU A 93 2.17 3.77 -3.41
N LEU A 94 2.80 4.81 -2.86
CA LEU A 94 2.11 5.79 -2.03
C LEU A 94 1.12 6.62 -2.85
N VAL A 95 1.47 7.00 -4.08
CA VAL A 95 0.54 7.71 -4.97
C VAL A 95 -0.66 6.81 -5.31
N GLU A 96 -0.41 5.56 -5.67
CA GLU A 96 -1.49 4.64 -6.02
C GLU A 96 -2.38 4.29 -4.82
N LEU A 97 -1.79 4.17 -3.62
CA LEU A 97 -2.55 4.00 -2.39
C LEU A 97 -3.48 5.19 -2.15
N GLU A 98 -2.99 6.43 -2.27
CA GLU A 98 -3.83 7.61 -2.13
C GLU A 98 -4.92 7.65 -3.21
N ASP A 99 -4.59 7.39 -4.47
CA ASP A 99 -5.56 7.35 -5.57
C ASP A 99 -6.66 6.31 -5.34
N SER A 100 -6.32 5.13 -4.78
CA SER A 100 -7.29 4.07 -4.47
C SER A 100 -8.39 4.52 -3.50
N ARG A 101 -8.09 5.49 -2.63
CA ARG A 101 -9.08 6.04 -1.68
C ARG A 101 -10.12 6.91 -2.36
N HIS A 102 -9.80 7.45 -3.54
CA HIS A 102 -10.69 8.31 -4.30
C HIS A 102 -11.47 7.53 -5.37
N ASP A 103 -11.11 6.27 -5.63
CA ASP A 103 -11.80 5.32 -6.52
C ASP A 103 -12.91 4.56 -5.74
N ILE A 104 -13.98 5.28 -5.42
CA ILE A 104 -15.06 4.81 -4.55
C ILE A 104 -15.84 3.64 -5.17
N ASN A 105 -15.91 3.60 -6.50
CA ASN A 105 -16.62 2.54 -7.20
C ASN A 105 -15.71 1.34 -7.61
N GLY A 106 -14.39 1.47 -7.41
CA GLY A 106 -13.40 0.43 -7.69
C GLY A 106 -13.20 0.14 -9.18
N ASP A 107 -13.45 1.11 -10.06
CA ASP A 107 -13.32 0.95 -11.51
C ASP A 107 -11.93 1.36 -12.06
N GLY A 108 -11.06 1.87 -11.19
CA GLY A 108 -9.70 2.29 -11.50
C GLY A 108 -9.60 3.69 -12.11
N GLN A 109 -10.68 4.48 -12.17
CA GLN A 109 -10.67 5.83 -12.70
C GLN A 109 -11.36 6.81 -11.75
N ILE A 110 -10.59 7.78 -11.25
CA ILE A 110 -11.14 8.87 -10.41
C ILE A 110 -11.92 9.86 -11.28
N ASN A 111 -13.25 9.82 -11.21
CA ASN A 111 -14.15 10.64 -12.01
C ASN A 111 -15.50 10.92 -11.32
N ILE A 112 -16.48 11.43 -12.07
CA ILE A 112 -17.81 11.78 -11.54
C ILE A 112 -18.58 10.57 -10.97
N LEU A 113 -18.26 9.35 -11.41
CA LEU A 113 -18.89 8.12 -10.91
C LEU A 113 -18.50 7.84 -9.45
N ASP A 114 -17.30 8.22 -9.01
CA ASP A 114 -16.87 8.14 -7.62
C ASP A 114 -17.65 9.11 -6.74
N ILE A 115 -17.85 10.33 -7.22
CA ILE A 115 -18.68 11.33 -6.55
C ILE A 115 -20.12 10.84 -6.39
N ILE A 116 -20.69 10.20 -7.42
CA ILE A 116 -22.04 9.63 -7.33
C ILE A 116 -22.09 8.52 -6.28
N SER A 117 -21.07 7.66 -6.25
CA SER A 117 -20.97 6.56 -5.29
C SER A 117 -20.82 7.09 -3.85
N LEU A 118 -19.94 8.07 -3.65
CA LEU A 118 -19.75 8.75 -2.36
C LEU A 118 -21.01 9.47 -1.89
N ALA A 119 -21.71 10.18 -2.78
CA ALA A 119 -22.97 10.81 -2.45
C ALA A 119 -24.03 9.78 -1.98
N ASN A 120 -24.05 8.59 -2.58
CA ASN A 120 -24.92 7.51 -2.12
C ASN A 120 -24.50 6.99 -0.74
N ILE A 121 -23.20 6.85 -0.47
CA ILE A 121 -22.66 6.45 0.84
C ILE A 121 -23.11 7.46 1.92
N ILE A 122 -22.91 8.75 1.68
CA ILE A 122 -23.28 9.84 2.59
C ILE A 122 -24.79 9.86 2.86
N LEU A 123 -25.60 9.63 1.82
CA LEU A 123 -27.07 9.71 1.95
C LEU A 123 -27.71 8.46 2.57
N TYR A 124 -27.13 7.27 2.37
CA TYR A 124 -27.82 6.01 2.66
C TYR A 124 -27.06 5.01 3.53
N ASP A 125 -25.73 4.99 3.53
CA ASP A 125 -24.98 3.83 4.03
C ASP A 125 -24.41 3.99 5.45
N ASN A 126 -24.32 5.20 6.01
CA ASN A 126 -23.71 5.48 7.33
C ASN A 126 -22.31 4.84 7.54
N LEU A 127 -21.67 4.33 6.47
CA LEU A 127 -20.33 3.78 6.49
C LEU A 127 -19.35 4.96 6.49
N ASN A 128 -19.13 5.51 7.67
CA ASN A 128 -18.28 6.68 7.87
C ASN A 128 -16.86 6.43 7.33
N GLU A 129 -16.31 5.24 7.58
CA GLU A 129 -14.94 4.89 7.20
C GLU A 129 -14.69 4.88 5.68
N LEU A 130 -15.69 4.51 4.88
CA LEU A 130 -15.57 4.52 3.41
C LEU A 130 -15.91 5.89 2.80
N GLY A 131 -16.64 6.72 3.54
CA GLY A 131 -17.08 8.05 3.09
C GLY A 131 -16.21 9.21 3.57
N ASP A 132 -15.39 9.01 4.61
CA ASP A 132 -14.47 9.99 5.20
C ASP A 132 -13.14 10.03 4.43
N ILE A 133 -13.21 10.62 3.24
CA ILE A 133 -12.09 10.75 2.31
C ILE A 133 -11.05 11.73 2.85
N ASN A 134 -11.48 12.79 3.52
CA ASN A 134 -10.58 13.81 4.06
C ASN A 134 -10.03 13.48 5.46
N GLN A 135 -10.48 12.38 6.08
CA GLN A 135 -10.08 11.89 7.41
C GLN A 135 -10.39 12.87 8.55
N ASP A 136 -11.47 13.65 8.43
CA ASP A 136 -11.91 14.56 9.49
C ASP A 136 -12.86 13.88 10.52
N GLY A 137 -13.23 12.63 10.26
CA GLY A 137 -14.10 11.82 11.11
C GLY A 137 -15.58 11.92 10.76
N GLU A 138 -15.98 12.69 9.73
CA GLU A 138 -17.36 12.84 9.29
C GLU A 138 -17.52 12.73 7.76
N ALA A 139 -18.14 11.65 7.28
CA ALA A 139 -18.52 11.50 5.88
C ALA A 139 -19.63 12.51 5.49
N ASN A 140 -19.26 13.59 4.81
CA ASN A 140 -20.13 14.69 4.43
C ASN A 140 -19.74 15.33 3.08
N ILE A 141 -20.28 16.51 2.79
CA ILE A 141 -20.01 17.22 1.52
C ILE A 141 -18.53 17.62 1.34
N LEU A 142 -17.75 17.71 2.42
CA LEU A 142 -16.33 18.02 2.36
C LEU A 142 -15.51 16.90 1.73
N ASP A 143 -15.93 15.64 1.88
CA ASP A 143 -15.30 14.49 1.22
C ASP A 143 -15.52 14.51 -0.29
N ILE A 144 -16.73 14.89 -0.72
CA ILE A 144 -17.02 15.11 -2.14
C ILE A 144 -16.12 16.23 -2.70
N MET A 145 -15.91 17.31 -1.94
CA MET A 145 -15.03 18.40 -2.37
C MET A 145 -13.57 17.94 -2.54
N ALA A 146 -13.09 16.98 -1.74
CA ALA A 146 -11.76 16.41 -1.92
C ALA A 146 -11.61 15.72 -3.29
N ILE A 147 -12.57 14.88 -3.68
CA ILE A 147 -12.56 14.22 -5.01
C ILE A 147 -12.70 15.25 -6.15
N VAL A 148 -13.57 16.26 -5.99
CA VAL A 148 -13.74 17.33 -7.01
C VAL A 148 -12.42 18.07 -7.24
N ASN A 149 -11.71 18.43 -6.18
CA ASN A 149 -10.42 19.11 -6.27
C ASN A 149 -9.38 18.25 -6.98
N LEU A 150 -9.37 16.93 -6.73
CA LEU A 150 -8.50 15.99 -7.41
C LEU A 150 -8.80 15.91 -8.92
N ILE A 151 -10.08 15.81 -9.30
CA ILE A 151 -10.51 15.78 -10.71
C ILE A 151 -10.14 17.10 -11.43
N LEU A 152 -10.24 18.24 -10.74
CA LEU A 152 -9.96 19.55 -11.31
C LEU A 152 -8.47 19.96 -11.24
N GLY A 153 -7.67 19.27 -10.42
CA GLY A 153 -6.27 19.58 -10.16
C GLY A 153 -6.07 20.89 -9.41
N THR A 154 -6.90 21.18 -8.41
CA THR A 154 -6.94 22.46 -7.66
C THR A 154 -6.78 22.30 -6.16
#